data_AF-A0A9D6IVL8-F1
#
_entry.id   AF-A0A9D6IVL8-F1
#
_cell.length_a   1.000
_cell.length_b   1.000
_cell.length_c   1.000
_cell.angle_alpha   90.00
_cell.angle_beta   90.00
_cell.angle_gamma   90.00
#
_symmetry.space_group_name_H-M   'P 1'
#
loop_
_entity.id
_entity.type
_entity.pdbx_description
1 polymer ?
#
loop_
_entity_poly.entity_id
_entity_poly.type
_entity_poly.pdbx_seq_one_letter_code
_entity_poly.pdbx_strand_id
1 'polypeptide(L)'
;MPVISSDGQRVAFRSAATNLDSITPDTNAFQDICVRDRVQAKTVRVSINADGSEADNDCLAPDISGDGLMVAFHSRALTLVTPNDTDIYGDDVFAHDLTPGLTSGVTYKLTVNASTGGEANGQPYNPSLSYDGWYVVYQSGATDLGPADAYPGSADIYGYDWWMANLLSVSTAGTQANDHSTEPKVSGNARYIAFLSQAYNLTPESDGSLRLYLRDRALNTTIAVGPGYFTAYAFPRQAGPWAHTPASGRKSHSPGAGPERSVPGGVPGRQGDGQGDREMGRWGDREIGCGPSPRRIPRGRKCYGPPAARCRRIGDPE
;
A
#
# COMPACT_ATOMS: atom_id res chain seq x y z
N MET A 1 3.55 12.53 -9.11
CA MET A 1 3.50 13.18 -7.78
C MET A 1 4.42 12.40 -6.85
N PRO A 2 5.06 13.01 -5.85
CA PRO A 2 5.80 12.27 -4.83
C PRO A 2 4.85 11.50 -3.89
N VAL A 3 5.30 10.38 -3.36
CA VAL A 3 4.60 9.52 -2.39
C VAL A 3 5.51 9.21 -1.20
N ILE A 4 4.95 8.89 -0.05
CA ILE A 4 5.71 8.72 1.20
C ILE A 4 5.28 7.44 1.94
N SER A 5 6.25 6.71 2.51
CA SER A 5 6.00 5.55 3.37
C SER A 5 5.19 5.93 4.62
N SER A 6 4.54 4.97 5.26
CA SER A 6 3.63 5.23 6.40
C SER A 6 4.35 5.81 7.62
N ASP A 7 5.63 5.45 7.81
CA ASP A 7 6.49 5.99 8.85
C ASP A 7 7.17 7.31 8.48
N GLY A 8 6.96 7.78 7.25
CA GLY A 8 7.55 9.00 6.73
C GLY A 8 9.04 8.91 6.43
N GLN A 9 9.68 7.73 6.50
CA GLN A 9 11.14 7.61 6.33
C GLN A 9 11.57 7.64 4.87
N ARG A 10 10.73 7.18 3.94
CA ARG A 10 11.06 7.08 2.52
C ARG A 10 10.07 7.86 1.67
N VAL A 11 10.59 8.63 0.72
CA VAL A 11 9.78 9.38 -0.27
C VAL A 11 10.18 8.90 -1.66
N ALA A 12 9.24 8.31 -2.41
CA ALA A 12 9.46 7.96 -3.81
C ALA A 12 8.93 9.10 -4.72
N PHE A 13 9.70 9.45 -5.74
CA PHE A 13 9.37 10.55 -6.63
C PHE A 13 10.05 10.37 -7.99
N ARG A 14 9.51 11.06 -9.00
CA ARG A 14 10.03 11.05 -10.36
C ARG A 14 11.01 12.19 -10.59
N SER A 15 12.12 11.96 -11.30
CA SER A 15 13.07 13.01 -11.66
C SER A 15 13.88 12.67 -12.92
N ALA A 16 14.23 13.66 -13.72
CA ALA A 16 15.18 13.54 -14.84
C ALA A 16 16.55 14.18 -14.51
N ALA A 17 16.86 14.30 -13.22
CA ALA A 17 18.08 14.95 -12.76
C ALA A 17 19.23 13.95 -12.69
N THR A 18 20.31 14.26 -13.39
CA THR A 18 21.45 13.35 -13.60
C THR A 18 22.33 13.12 -12.36
N ASN A 19 22.06 13.83 -11.25
CA ASN A 19 22.94 13.92 -10.09
C ASN A 19 22.25 13.64 -8.74
N LEU A 20 21.06 13.01 -8.75
CA LEU A 20 20.35 12.71 -7.51
C LEU A 20 20.77 11.40 -6.86
N ASP A 21 21.20 10.41 -7.64
CA ASP A 21 21.60 9.13 -7.10
C ASP A 21 22.99 9.22 -6.44
N SER A 22 23.03 8.81 -5.18
CA SER A 22 24.22 8.84 -4.32
C SER A 22 25.20 7.68 -4.56
N ILE A 23 24.85 6.72 -5.42
CA ILE A 23 25.67 5.54 -5.77
C ILE A 23 26.29 5.72 -7.15
N THR A 24 25.47 5.92 -8.18
CA THR A 24 25.91 6.11 -9.57
C THR A 24 25.22 7.32 -10.20
N PRO A 25 25.93 8.18 -10.96
CA PRO A 25 25.27 9.24 -11.72
C PRO A 25 24.30 8.66 -12.75
N ASP A 26 23.22 9.40 -13.03
CA ASP A 26 22.31 9.08 -14.13
C ASP A 26 22.93 9.53 -15.46
N THR A 27 22.96 8.63 -16.45
CA THR A 27 23.62 8.82 -17.74
C THR A 27 22.67 8.90 -18.94
N ASN A 28 21.37 8.71 -18.75
CA ASN A 28 20.39 8.62 -19.84
C ASN A 28 19.44 9.83 -19.92
N ALA A 29 19.32 10.60 -18.82
CA ALA A 29 18.43 11.77 -18.69
C ALA A 29 16.93 11.49 -18.96
N PHE A 30 16.49 10.24 -18.89
CA PHE A 30 15.07 9.89 -18.84
C PHE A 30 14.47 10.22 -17.47
N GLN A 31 13.14 10.23 -17.38
CA GLN A 31 12.47 10.34 -16.09
C GLN A 31 12.63 9.04 -15.30
N ASP A 32 13.35 9.10 -14.20
CA ASP A 32 13.58 7.98 -13.31
C ASP A 32 12.68 8.04 -12.07
N ILE A 33 12.49 6.89 -11.41
CA ILE A 33 11.97 6.83 -10.05
C ILE A 33 13.15 6.81 -9.08
N CYS A 34 13.16 7.79 -8.17
CA CYS A 34 14.13 7.88 -7.09
C CYS A 34 13.44 7.74 -5.74
N VAL A 35 14.17 7.22 -4.76
CA VAL A 35 13.75 7.16 -3.36
C VAL A 35 14.70 7.98 -2.50
N ARG A 36 14.13 8.90 -1.74
CA ARG A 36 14.81 9.63 -0.68
C ARG A 36 14.62 8.91 0.65
N ASP A 37 15.70 8.39 1.21
CA ASP A 37 15.77 8.00 2.62
C ASP A 37 16.01 9.25 3.47
N ARG A 38 15.03 9.61 4.29
CA ARG A 38 15.06 10.79 5.15
C ARG A 38 15.89 10.60 6.42
N VAL A 39 16.13 9.35 6.84
CA VAL A 39 16.96 9.04 8.01
C VAL A 39 18.43 9.09 7.64
N GLN A 40 18.80 8.45 6.53
CA GLN A 40 20.18 8.43 6.03
C GLN A 40 20.55 9.69 5.25
N ALA A 41 19.56 10.51 4.92
CA ALA A 41 19.72 11.66 4.03
C ALA A 41 20.37 11.27 2.69
N LYS A 42 20.00 10.10 2.16
CA LYS A 42 20.46 9.58 0.87
C LYS A 42 19.33 9.48 -0.14
N THR A 43 19.67 9.66 -1.40
CA THR A 43 18.76 9.46 -2.52
C THR A 43 19.38 8.41 -3.42
N VAL A 44 18.57 7.46 -3.86
CA VAL A 44 18.97 6.39 -4.78
C VAL A 44 17.94 6.29 -5.89
N ARG A 45 18.37 5.96 -7.11
CA ARG A 45 17.45 5.59 -8.17
C ARG A 45 17.00 4.15 -7.99
N VAL A 46 15.72 3.89 -8.24
CA VAL A 46 15.10 2.57 -8.08
C VAL A 46 14.49 2.05 -9.38
N SER A 47 14.34 2.89 -10.41
CA SER A 47 14.05 2.48 -11.78
C SER A 47 15.29 1.90 -12.48
N ILE A 48 15.88 0.87 -11.88
CA ILE A 48 17.06 0.17 -12.40
C ILE A 48 16.80 -1.32 -12.40
N ASN A 49 17.51 -2.05 -13.25
CA ASN A 49 17.55 -3.50 -13.18
C ASN A 49 18.41 -3.96 -11.99
N ALA A 50 18.31 -5.23 -11.62
CA ALA A 50 19.10 -5.88 -10.58
C ALA A 50 20.61 -5.85 -10.86
N ASP A 51 21.03 -5.76 -12.13
CA ASP A 51 22.44 -5.59 -12.53
C ASP A 51 22.91 -4.13 -12.48
N GLY A 52 22.03 -3.18 -12.15
CA GLY A 52 22.29 -1.75 -12.09
C GLY A 52 22.12 -1.00 -13.40
N SER A 53 21.70 -1.68 -14.50
CA SER A 53 21.38 -1.00 -15.75
C SER A 53 20.19 -0.05 -15.59
N GLU A 54 20.29 1.10 -16.25
CA GLU A 54 19.25 2.14 -16.21
C GLU A 54 18.07 1.76 -17.12
N ALA A 55 16.88 2.23 -16.76
CA ALA A 55 15.74 2.23 -17.66
C ALA A 55 16.08 2.97 -18.97
N ASP A 56 15.73 2.43 -20.12
CA ASP A 56 15.92 3.08 -21.42
C ASP A 56 14.70 3.91 -21.88
N ASN A 57 13.78 4.19 -20.96
CA ASN A 57 12.60 5.01 -21.17
C ASN A 57 12.11 5.65 -19.86
N ASP A 58 11.14 6.57 -19.97
CA ASP A 58 10.54 7.25 -18.83
C ASP A 58 9.81 6.27 -17.90
N CYS A 59 10.00 6.46 -16.59
CA CYS A 59 9.32 5.77 -15.51
C CYS A 59 8.38 6.74 -14.77
N LEU A 60 7.15 6.29 -14.54
CA LEU A 60 6.02 7.16 -14.22
C LEU A 60 5.18 6.62 -13.05
N ALA A 61 4.44 7.52 -12.41
CA ALA A 61 3.48 7.25 -11.33
C ALA A 61 3.97 6.28 -10.25
N PRO A 62 5.01 6.65 -9.47
CA PRO A 62 5.48 5.79 -8.38
C PRO A 62 4.45 5.70 -7.25
N ASP A 63 4.35 4.52 -6.64
CA ASP A 63 3.75 4.29 -5.32
C ASP A 63 4.78 3.56 -4.43
N ILE A 64 4.73 3.78 -3.11
CA ILE A 64 5.64 3.15 -2.15
C ILE A 64 4.84 2.42 -1.07
N SER A 65 5.26 1.21 -0.70
CA SER A 65 4.62 0.45 0.37
C SER A 65 4.69 1.19 1.70
N GLY A 66 3.78 0.85 2.60
CA GLY A 66 3.69 1.46 3.93
C GLY A 66 4.95 1.26 4.77
N ASP A 67 5.58 0.09 4.67
CA ASP A 67 6.88 -0.22 5.28
C ASP A 67 8.09 0.38 4.53
N GLY A 68 7.86 0.98 3.36
CA GLY A 68 8.90 1.61 2.55
C GLY A 68 9.84 0.64 1.84
N LEU A 69 9.54 -0.65 1.81
CA LEU A 69 10.40 -1.69 1.26
C LEU A 69 10.09 -2.05 -0.20
N MET A 70 8.97 -1.61 -0.76
CA MET A 70 8.60 -1.86 -2.16
C MET A 70 8.19 -0.56 -2.84
N VAL A 71 8.60 -0.38 -4.09
CA VAL A 71 8.18 0.75 -4.94
C VAL A 71 7.61 0.22 -6.23
N ALA A 72 6.36 0.58 -6.56
CA ALA A 72 5.74 0.22 -7.82
C ALA A 72 5.66 1.42 -8.74
N PHE A 73 5.80 1.22 -10.04
CA PHE A 73 5.73 2.28 -11.05
C PHE A 73 5.36 1.65 -12.41
N HIS A 74 5.12 2.47 -13.43
CA HIS A 74 4.99 1.95 -14.80
C HIS A 74 5.99 2.61 -15.75
N SER A 75 6.37 1.90 -16.81
CA SER A 75 7.32 2.35 -17.81
C SER A 75 7.22 1.55 -19.11
N ARG A 76 7.71 2.11 -20.23
CA ARG A 76 7.99 1.38 -21.49
C ARG A 76 9.44 0.90 -21.59
N ALA A 77 10.18 0.95 -20.49
CA ALA A 77 11.59 0.62 -20.51
C ALA A 77 11.79 -0.89 -20.68
N LEU A 78 12.64 -1.27 -21.63
CA LEU A 78 12.95 -2.65 -21.96
C LEU A 78 14.02 -3.26 -21.05
N THR A 79 14.80 -2.39 -20.39
CA THR A 79 16.00 -2.77 -19.65
C THR A 79 15.76 -3.04 -18.17
N LEU A 80 14.55 -2.84 -17.65
CA LEU A 80 14.26 -2.90 -16.20
C LEU A 80 14.28 -4.32 -15.59
N VAL A 81 14.22 -5.36 -16.42
CA VAL A 81 14.17 -6.76 -15.99
C VAL A 81 15.14 -7.64 -16.79
N THR A 82 15.47 -8.81 -16.27
CA THR A 82 16.31 -9.80 -16.97
C THR A 82 15.58 -11.14 -17.09
N PRO A 83 15.41 -11.70 -18.31
CA PRO A 83 15.74 -11.10 -19.61
C PRO A 83 15.01 -9.78 -19.86
N ASN A 84 15.54 -8.95 -20.77
CA ASN A 84 14.92 -7.69 -21.14
C ASN A 84 13.48 -7.91 -21.63
N ASP A 85 12.66 -6.89 -21.39
CA ASP A 85 11.33 -6.79 -21.97
C ASP A 85 11.39 -6.85 -23.49
N THR A 86 10.38 -7.45 -24.10
CA THR A 86 10.28 -7.58 -25.55
C THR A 86 9.13 -6.77 -26.14
N ASP A 87 8.27 -6.15 -25.32
CA ASP A 87 7.21 -5.27 -25.79
C ASP A 87 7.72 -3.84 -26.00
N ILE A 88 8.04 -3.51 -27.26
CA ILE A 88 8.56 -2.20 -27.64
C ILE A 88 7.51 -1.07 -27.68
N TYR A 89 6.22 -1.39 -27.48
CA TYR A 89 5.13 -0.40 -27.55
C TYR A 89 4.28 -0.34 -26.27
N GLY A 90 4.31 -1.38 -25.45
CA GLY A 90 3.61 -1.47 -24.18
C GLY A 90 4.27 -0.67 -23.05
N ASP A 91 3.44 -0.14 -22.15
CA ASP A 91 3.90 0.12 -20.80
C ASP A 91 3.76 -1.16 -19.99
N ASP A 92 4.52 -1.26 -18.91
CA ASP A 92 4.41 -2.32 -17.92
C ASP A 92 4.42 -1.78 -16.52
N VAL A 93 3.79 -2.52 -15.60
CA VAL A 93 3.91 -2.24 -14.18
C VAL A 93 5.08 -3.02 -13.61
N PHE A 94 5.99 -2.28 -12.98
CA PHE A 94 7.15 -2.82 -12.32
C PHE A 94 7.05 -2.60 -10.80
N ALA A 95 7.68 -3.48 -10.04
CA ALA A 95 7.89 -3.32 -8.61
C ALA A 95 9.36 -3.55 -8.25
N HIS A 96 9.95 -2.62 -7.51
CA HIS A 96 11.35 -2.66 -7.08
C HIS A 96 11.44 -2.91 -5.57
N ASP A 97 12.14 -3.98 -5.21
CA ASP A 97 12.37 -4.41 -3.82
C ASP A 97 13.57 -3.69 -3.21
N LEU A 98 13.34 -2.93 -2.15
CA LEU A 98 14.31 -2.17 -1.35
C LEU A 98 14.67 -2.85 -0.03
N THR A 99 14.42 -4.16 0.09
CA THR A 99 14.75 -4.94 1.27
C THR A 99 16.25 -4.83 1.59
N PRO A 100 16.62 -4.51 2.85
CA PRO A 100 18.03 -4.36 3.23
C PRO A 100 18.86 -5.59 2.92
N GLY A 101 19.95 -5.43 2.17
CA GLY A 101 20.88 -6.50 1.78
C GLY A 101 20.95 -6.76 0.28
N LEU A 102 20.02 -6.19 -0.50
CA LEU A 102 20.12 -6.06 -1.94
C LEU A 102 20.80 -4.71 -2.23
N THR A 103 22.08 -4.73 -2.57
CA THR A 103 22.86 -3.48 -2.80
C THR A 103 22.28 -2.61 -3.93
N SER A 104 21.52 -3.20 -4.85
CA SER A 104 20.84 -2.53 -5.97
C SER A 104 19.35 -2.87 -6.08
N GLY A 105 18.75 -3.50 -5.06
CA GLY A 105 17.37 -4.01 -5.13
C GLY A 105 17.16 -5.06 -6.23
N VAL A 106 15.90 -5.44 -6.45
CA VAL A 106 15.48 -6.27 -7.61
C VAL A 106 14.18 -5.69 -8.17
N THR A 107 14.13 -5.50 -9.49
CA THR A 107 12.92 -5.07 -10.21
C THR A 107 12.19 -6.27 -10.79
N TYR A 108 10.88 -6.27 -10.66
CA TYR A 108 9.98 -7.31 -11.15
C TYR A 108 8.94 -6.69 -12.08
N LYS A 109 8.73 -7.29 -13.25
CA LYS A 109 7.59 -6.99 -14.13
C LYS A 109 6.36 -7.75 -13.63
N LEU A 110 5.25 -7.04 -13.41
CA LEU A 110 4.02 -7.62 -12.86
C LEU A 110 2.97 -7.91 -13.94
N THR A 111 3.07 -7.23 -15.07
CA THR A 111 2.12 -7.32 -16.19
C THR A 111 2.57 -8.35 -17.21
N VAL A 112 2.48 -9.62 -16.81
CA VAL A 112 2.80 -10.77 -17.66
C VAL A 112 1.55 -11.54 -18.04
N ASN A 113 1.53 -12.09 -19.25
CA ASN A 113 0.47 -12.98 -19.69
C ASN A 113 0.37 -14.18 -18.74
N ALA A 114 -0.81 -14.39 -18.14
CA ALA A 114 -1.00 -15.37 -17.09
C ALA A 114 -0.81 -16.83 -17.56
N SER A 115 -0.94 -17.09 -18.86
CA SER A 115 -0.85 -18.45 -19.42
C SER A 115 0.55 -18.78 -19.95
N THR A 116 1.24 -17.81 -20.53
CA THR A 116 2.54 -18.02 -21.20
C THR A 116 3.72 -17.49 -20.40
N GLY A 117 3.48 -16.55 -19.48
CA GLY A 117 4.52 -15.77 -18.79
C GLY A 117 5.24 -14.76 -19.70
N GLY A 118 4.77 -14.58 -20.94
CA GLY A 118 5.29 -13.57 -21.86
C GLY A 118 4.57 -12.22 -21.72
N GLU A 119 4.63 -11.41 -22.76
CA GLU A 119 4.03 -10.07 -22.78
C GLU A 119 2.51 -10.11 -22.70
N ALA A 120 1.94 -9.26 -21.84
CA ALA A 120 0.51 -9.00 -21.80
C ALA A 120 0.10 -8.06 -22.93
N ASN A 121 -1.14 -8.18 -23.42
CA ASN A 121 -1.56 -7.54 -24.66
C ASN A 121 -2.27 -6.18 -24.47
N GLY A 122 -2.06 -5.49 -23.35
CA GLY A 122 -2.72 -4.22 -23.07
C GLY A 122 -2.04 -3.39 -21.99
N GLN A 123 -2.19 -2.07 -22.13
CA GLN A 123 -1.43 -1.09 -21.37
C GLN A 123 -1.90 -1.00 -19.91
N PRO A 124 -0.98 -1.14 -18.94
CA PRO A 124 -1.24 -0.97 -17.53
C PRO A 124 -0.82 0.42 -17.03
N TYR A 125 -1.55 0.93 -16.04
CA TYR A 125 -1.28 2.24 -15.43
C TYR A 125 -1.60 2.27 -13.94
N ASN A 126 -1.16 3.33 -13.27
CA ASN A 126 -1.57 3.71 -11.91
C ASN A 126 -1.44 2.56 -10.88
N PRO A 127 -0.24 1.99 -10.68
CA PRO A 127 -0.05 0.99 -9.64
C PRO A 127 -0.28 1.58 -8.24
N SER A 128 -0.70 0.72 -7.32
CA SER A 128 -0.81 1.03 -5.90
C SER A 128 -0.45 -0.16 -5.02
N LEU A 129 0.29 0.09 -3.95
CA LEU A 129 0.85 -0.92 -3.04
C LEU A 129 0.10 -0.98 -1.70
N SER A 130 -0.04 -2.21 -1.20
CA SER A 130 -0.38 -2.49 0.19
C SER A 130 0.76 -2.11 1.15
N TYR A 131 0.50 -2.13 2.46
CA TYR A 131 1.46 -1.68 3.47
C TYR A 131 2.77 -2.45 3.42
N ASP A 132 2.69 -3.76 3.21
CA ASP A 132 3.82 -4.69 3.18
C ASP A 132 4.37 -4.94 1.77
N GLY A 133 3.77 -4.30 0.76
CA GLY A 133 4.16 -4.45 -0.65
C GLY A 133 3.82 -5.81 -1.27
N TRP A 134 3.14 -6.71 -0.55
CA TRP A 134 2.82 -8.06 -1.04
C TRP A 134 1.58 -8.12 -1.92
N TYR A 135 0.87 -7.00 -2.06
CA TYR A 135 -0.24 -6.87 -2.99
C TYR A 135 -0.16 -5.55 -3.73
N VAL A 136 -0.19 -5.64 -5.06
CA VAL A 136 -0.17 -4.49 -5.98
C VAL A 136 -1.50 -4.48 -6.72
N VAL A 137 -2.15 -3.33 -6.83
CA VAL A 137 -3.29 -3.14 -7.74
C VAL A 137 -2.91 -2.15 -8.83
N TYR A 138 -3.43 -2.34 -10.03
CA TYR A 138 -3.21 -1.45 -11.17
C TYR A 138 -4.39 -1.57 -12.14
N GLN A 139 -4.56 -0.58 -13.00
CA GLN A 139 -5.53 -0.69 -14.10
C GLN A 139 -4.83 -1.25 -15.34
N SER A 140 -5.51 -2.02 -16.17
CA SER A 140 -5.01 -2.46 -17.47
C SER A 140 -6.14 -2.75 -18.45
N GLY A 141 -5.92 -2.50 -19.74
CA GLY A 141 -6.81 -2.95 -20.83
C GLY A 141 -6.41 -4.29 -21.45
N ALA A 142 -5.50 -5.03 -20.81
CA ALA A 142 -5.05 -6.33 -21.30
C ALA A 142 -6.10 -7.41 -21.07
N THR A 143 -6.29 -8.26 -22.07
CA THR A 143 -7.27 -9.35 -22.03
C THR A 143 -6.68 -10.66 -21.50
N ASP A 144 -5.37 -10.69 -21.20
CA ASP A 144 -4.59 -11.91 -20.97
C ASP A 144 -3.73 -11.89 -19.69
N LEU A 145 -3.90 -10.89 -18.82
CA LEU A 145 -3.29 -10.83 -17.49
C LEU A 145 -3.89 -11.82 -16.49
N GLY A 146 -5.06 -12.39 -16.80
CA GLY A 146 -5.81 -13.27 -15.89
C GLY A 146 -6.91 -14.02 -16.65
N PRO A 147 -8.10 -14.22 -16.04
CA PRO A 147 -9.26 -14.72 -16.78
C PRO A 147 -9.53 -13.85 -18.02
N ALA A 148 -9.97 -14.48 -19.11
CA ALA A 148 -10.23 -13.78 -20.36
C ALA A 148 -11.22 -12.62 -20.14
N ASP A 149 -10.85 -11.44 -20.63
CA ASP A 149 -11.66 -10.24 -20.57
C ASP A 149 -12.88 -10.36 -21.49
N ALA A 150 -14.07 -10.20 -20.91
CA ALA A 150 -15.34 -10.24 -21.63
C ALA A 150 -15.68 -8.94 -22.39
N TYR A 151 -14.98 -7.85 -22.12
CA TYR A 151 -15.24 -6.50 -22.63
C TYR A 151 -13.94 -5.83 -23.13
N PRO A 152 -13.30 -6.39 -24.16
CA PRO A 152 -12.01 -5.89 -24.66
C PRO A 152 -12.09 -4.42 -25.07
N GLY A 153 -11.04 -3.67 -24.72
CA GLY A 153 -10.94 -2.23 -24.95
C GLY A 153 -11.43 -1.37 -23.79
N SER A 154 -12.08 -1.96 -22.79
CA SER A 154 -12.32 -1.32 -21.50
C SER A 154 -11.11 -1.58 -20.58
N ALA A 155 -10.76 -0.58 -19.75
CA ALA A 155 -9.73 -0.79 -18.73
C ALA A 155 -10.38 -1.44 -17.51
N ASP A 156 -9.68 -2.39 -16.90
CA ASP A 156 -10.11 -3.10 -15.71
C ASP A 156 -9.10 -2.96 -14.58
N ILE A 157 -9.53 -3.24 -13.35
CA ILE A 157 -8.64 -3.25 -12.18
C ILE A 157 -8.14 -4.66 -11.96
N TYR A 158 -6.83 -4.83 -11.97
CA TYR A 158 -6.16 -6.07 -11.62
C TYR A 158 -5.42 -5.94 -10.30
N GLY A 159 -5.34 -7.05 -9.56
CA GLY A 159 -4.52 -7.17 -8.36
C GLY A 159 -3.54 -8.32 -8.50
N TYR A 160 -2.28 -8.08 -8.18
CA TYR A 160 -1.18 -9.03 -8.26
C TYR A 160 -0.67 -9.37 -6.86
N ASP A 161 -0.63 -10.67 -6.55
CA ASP A 161 -0.19 -11.21 -5.25
C ASP A 161 1.15 -11.93 -5.30
N TRP A 162 1.97 -11.72 -6.35
CA TRP A 162 3.24 -12.41 -6.58
C TRP A 162 3.12 -13.88 -7.01
N TRP A 163 1.91 -14.39 -7.23
CA TRP A 163 1.67 -15.64 -7.95
C TRP A 163 0.95 -15.40 -9.27
N MET A 164 -0.10 -14.58 -9.27
CA MET A 164 -0.86 -14.26 -10.48
C MET A 164 -1.60 -12.92 -10.36
N ALA A 165 -1.99 -12.36 -11.51
CA ALA A 165 -2.93 -11.25 -11.52
C ALA A 165 -4.38 -11.75 -11.47
N ASN A 166 -5.24 -10.98 -10.81
CA ASN A 166 -6.64 -11.30 -10.57
C ASN A 166 -7.50 -10.10 -10.94
N LEU A 167 -8.62 -10.31 -11.62
CA LEU A 167 -9.59 -9.25 -11.91
C LEU A 167 -10.33 -8.82 -10.62
N LEU A 168 -10.34 -7.51 -10.35
CA LEU A 168 -10.91 -6.90 -9.15
C LEU A 168 -12.11 -6.00 -9.43
N SER A 169 -12.24 -5.44 -10.65
CA SER A 169 -13.41 -4.71 -11.13
C SER A 169 -14.56 -5.67 -11.44
N VAL A 170 -15.11 -6.30 -10.39
CA VAL A 170 -16.21 -7.25 -10.49
C VAL A 170 -17.35 -6.87 -9.54
N SER A 171 -18.58 -7.24 -9.90
CA SER A 171 -19.74 -7.16 -9.02
C SER A 171 -19.61 -8.13 -7.83
N THR A 172 -20.50 -8.03 -6.85
CA THR A 172 -20.54 -9.01 -5.73
C THR A 172 -20.77 -10.45 -6.20
N ALA A 173 -21.45 -10.64 -7.35
CA ALA A 173 -21.64 -11.95 -7.96
C ALA A 173 -20.42 -12.44 -8.77
N GLY A 174 -19.35 -11.65 -8.86
CA GLY A 174 -18.16 -11.97 -9.65
C GLY A 174 -18.30 -11.64 -11.15
N THR A 175 -19.34 -10.92 -11.55
CA THR A 175 -19.50 -10.46 -12.94
C THR A 175 -18.54 -9.31 -13.20
N GLN A 176 -17.74 -9.40 -14.25
CA GLN A 176 -16.83 -8.33 -14.67
C GLN A 176 -17.58 -7.01 -14.97
N ALA A 177 -16.93 -5.89 -14.62
CA ALA A 177 -17.35 -4.56 -15.03
C ALA A 177 -17.47 -4.46 -16.55
N ASN A 178 -18.59 -3.96 -17.04
CA ASN A 178 -18.87 -3.89 -18.48
C ASN A 178 -18.50 -2.55 -19.14
N ASP A 179 -17.68 -1.76 -18.46
CA ASP A 179 -17.15 -0.47 -18.91
C ASP A 179 -15.90 -0.14 -18.08
N HIS A 180 -15.18 0.94 -18.44
CA HIS A 180 -13.91 1.33 -17.87
C HIS A 180 -13.95 1.42 -16.33
N SER A 181 -12.94 0.81 -15.71
CA SER A 181 -12.58 0.94 -14.30
C SER A 181 -11.15 1.47 -14.19
N THR A 182 -10.94 2.52 -13.41
CA THR A 182 -9.69 3.29 -13.37
C THR A 182 -9.31 3.72 -11.95
N GLU A 183 -8.08 4.22 -11.82
CA GLU A 183 -7.55 4.84 -10.59
C GLU A 183 -7.66 3.96 -9.34
N PRO A 184 -7.15 2.72 -9.36
CA PRO A 184 -7.27 1.84 -8.21
C PRO A 184 -6.36 2.28 -7.07
N LYS A 185 -6.85 2.08 -5.85
CA LYS A 185 -6.11 2.23 -4.60
C LYS A 185 -6.38 1.06 -3.67
N VAL A 186 -5.32 0.52 -3.10
CA VAL A 186 -5.40 -0.60 -2.16
C VAL A 186 -5.17 -0.12 -0.73
N SER A 187 -5.95 -0.64 0.21
CA SER A 187 -5.74 -0.41 1.64
C SER A 187 -4.48 -1.12 2.13
N GLY A 188 -3.88 -0.63 3.23
CA GLY A 188 -2.64 -1.18 3.77
C GLY A 188 -2.67 -2.68 4.07
N ASN A 189 -3.80 -3.25 4.49
CA ASN A 189 -3.95 -4.69 4.74
C ASN A 189 -4.37 -5.50 3.50
N ALA A 190 -4.30 -4.90 2.31
CA ALA A 190 -4.73 -5.45 1.03
C ALA A 190 -6.20 -5.91 0.97
N ARG A 191 -7.06 -5.58 1.95
CA ARG A 191 -8.45 -6.06 1.98
C ARG A 191 -9.38 -5.24 1.09
N TYR A 192 -9.24 -3.92 1.12
CA TYR A 192 -10.14 -3.01 0.44
C TYR A 192 -9.48 -2.39 -0.78
N ILE A 193 -10.18 -2.44 -1.92
CA ILE A 193 -9.76 -1.83 -3.17
C ILE A 193 -10.79 -0.76 -3.52
N ALA A 194 -10.37 0.50 -3.55
CA ALA A 194 -11.18 1.61 -4.04
C ALA A 194 -10.81 1.88 -5.50
N PHE A 195 -11.80 2.11 -6.37
CA PHE A 195 -11.56 2.39 -7.78
C PHE A 195 -12.72 3.19 -8.37
N LEU A 196 -12.47 3.95 -9.44
CA LEU A 196 -13.50 4.60 -10.21
C LEU A 196 -14.01 3.65 -11.30
N SER A 197 -15.31 3.69 -11.62
CA SER A 197 -15.84 2.92 -12.75
C SER A 197 -17.06 3.58 -13.38
N GLN A 198 -17.18 3.44 -14.70
CA GLN A 198 -18.37 3.78 -15.50
C GLN A 198 -19.25 2.56 -15.76
N ALA A 199 -18.91 1.39 -15.24
CA ALA A 199 -19.70 0.19 -15.45
C ALA A 199 -21.10 0.34 -14.85
N TYR A 200 -22.10 -0.11 -15.60
CA TYR A 200 -23.51 -0.08 -15.21
C TYR A 200 -23.97 -1.42 -14.58
N ASN A 201 -23.04 -2.36 -14.33
CA ASN A 201 -23.34 -3.70 -13.81
C ASN A 201 -22.57 -4.10 -12.53
N LEU A 202 -21.83 -3.19 -11.90
CA LEU A 202 -21.08 -3.49 -10.67
C LEU A 202 -21.98 -3.62 -9.43
N THR A 203 -23.05 -2.84 -9.40
CA THR A 203 -24.04 -2.78 -8.31
C THR A 203 -25.44 -2.52 -8.88
N PRO A 204 -26.54 -2.82 -8.16
CA PRO A 204 -27.89 -2.54 -8.63
C PRO A 204 -28.16 -1.07 -8.97
N GLU A 205 -27.44 -0.15 -8.31
CA GLU A 205 -27.55 1.29 -8.52
C GLU A 205 -26.72 1.82 -9.69
N SER A 206 -25.82 1.01 -10.26
CA SER A 206 -24.90 1.43 -11.33
C SER A 206 -25.67 1.90 -12.57
N ASP A 207 -25.32 3.07 -13.10
CA ASP A 207 -26.09 3.77 -14.15
C ASP A 207 -25.24 4.27 -15.34
N GLY A 208 -23.97 3.88 -15.41
CA GLY A 208 -23.06 4.37 -16.46
C GLY A 208 -22.26 5.63 -16.07
N SER A 209 -22.64 6.31 -14.98
CA SER A 209 -21.88 7.47 -14.50
C SER A 209 -20.60 7.03 -13.81
N LEU A 210 -19.54 7.85 -13.92
CA LEU A 210 -18.29 7.61 -13.19
C LEU A 210 -18.55 7.68 -11.68
N ARG A 211 -18.32 6.57 -10.97
CA ARG A 211 -18.56 6.45 -9.53
C ARG A 211 -17.38 5.79 -8.83
N LEU A 212 -17.20 6.11 -7.55
CA LEU A 212 -16.26 5.42 -6.68
C LEU A 212 -16.90 4.12 -6.20
N TYR A 213 -16.18 3.02 -6.33
CA TYR A 213 -16.56 1.71 -5.82
C TYR A 213 -15.54 1.25 -4.78
N LEU A 214 -16.01 0.45 -3.83
CA LEU A 214 -15.17 -0.24 -2.85
C LEU A 214 -15.40 -1.75 -2.98
N ARG A 215 -14.34 -2.49 -3.29
CA ARG A 215 -14.32 -3.95 -3.19
C ARG A 215 -13.69 -4.40 -1.89
N ASP A 216 -14.41 -5.22 -1.13
CA ASP A 216 -13.89 -5.98 0.00
C ASP A 216 -13.49 -7.38 -0.48
N ARG A 217 -12.18 -7.66 -0.54
CA ARG A 217 -11.63 -8.95 -0.96
C ARG A 217 -11.93 -10.09 0.01
N ALA A 218 -12.11 -9.80 1.30
CA ALA A 218 -12.38 -10.82 2.30
C ALA A 218 -13.84 -11.30 2.24
N LEU A 219 -14.76 -10.39 1.94
CA LEU A 219 -16.20 -10.68 1.84
C LEU A 219 -16.67 -10.92 0.40
N ASN A 220 -15.80 -10.66 -0.58
CA ASN A 220 -16.11 -10.74 -2.00
C ASN A 220 -17.29 -9.81 -2.40
N THR A 221 -17.41 -8.64 -1.77
CA THR A 221 -18.48 -7.66 -2.02
C THR A 221 -17.97 -6.40 -2.71
N THR A 222 -18.76 -5.87 -3.65
CA THR A 222 -18.52 -4.56 -4.29
C THR A 222 -19.72 -3.66 -4.01
N ILE A 223 -19.44 -2.44 -3.54
CA ILE A 223 -20.44 -1.41 -3.24
C ILE A 223 -20.06 -0.09 -3.92
N ALA A 224 -21.04 0.72 -4.31
CA ALA A 224 -20.80 2.11 -4.68
C ALA A 224 -20.58 2.95 -3.41
N VAL A 225 -19.67 3.92 -3.48
CA VAL A 225 -19.34 4.86 -2.40
C VAL A 225 -19.85 6.24 -2.79
N GLY A 226 -20.81 6.78 -2.03
CA GLY A 226 -21.35 8.12 -2.26
C GLY A 226 -22.65 8.40 -1.50
N PRO A 227 -23.09 9.67 -1.42
CA PRO A 227 -24.33 10.03 -0.74
C PRO A 227 -25.53 9.37 -1.44
N GLY A 228 -26.34 8.63 -0.68
CA GLY A 228 -27.56 7.94 -1.15
C GLY A 228 -27.52 6.41 -1.08
N TYR A 229 -26.36 5.79 -0.85
CA TYR A 229 -26.21 4.33 -1.04
C TYR A 229 -25.67 3.55 0.16
N PHE A 230 -25.67 4.16 1.36
CA PHE A 230 -25.50 3.40 2.59
C PHE A 230 -26.80 2.65 2.93
N THR A 231 -27.03 1.48 2.34
CA THR A 231 -27.61 0.43 3.17
C THR A 231 -26.50 0.06 4.15
N ALA A 232 -26.73 0.32 5.43
CA ALA A 232 -25.75 0.07 6.47
C ALA A 232 -25.38 -1.42 6.50
N TYR A 233 -24.35 -1.83 5.78
CA TYR A 233 -23.62 -3.03 6.12
C TYR A 233 -22.88 -2.72 7.41
N ALA A 234 -23.51 -3.09 8.53
CA ALA A 234 -22.87 -3.04 9.82
C ALA A 234 -21.66 -3.97 9.77
N PHE A 235 -20.47 -3.41 9.60
CA PHE A 235 -19.24 -4.15 9.85
C PHE A 235 -19.29 -4.61 11.32
N PRO A 236 -19.25 -5.92 11.62
CA PRO A 236 -19.13 -6.35 13.00
C PRO A 236 -17.81 -5.80 13.54
N ARG A 237 -17.91 -4.86 14.48
CA ARG A 237 -16.75 -4.41 15.26
C ARG A 237 -16.25 -5.62 16.04
N GLN A 238 -15.13 -6.21 15.63
CA GLN A 238 -14.32 -6.95 16.58
C GLN A 238 -13.71 -5.90 17.52
N ALA A 239 -14.25 -5.82 18.73
CA ALA A 239 -13.66 -5.04 19.79
C ALA A 239 -12.32 -5.69 20.17
N GLY A 240 -11.22 -5.18 19.62
CA GLY A 240 -9.89 -5.43 20.14
C GLY A 240 -9.68 -4.71 21.49
N PRO A 241 -8.75 -5.16 22.34
CA PRO A 241 -8.64 -4.74 23.73
C PRO A 241 -8.15 -3.29 23.97
N TRP A 242 -8.12 -2.44 22.93
CA TRP A 242 -7.63 -1.06 23.00
C TRP A 242 -8.76 -0.04 22.83
N ALA A 243 -9.87 -0.24 23.53
CA ALA A 243 -10.90 0.79 23.66
C ALA A 243 -10.40 1.85 24.66
N HIS A 244 -9.74 2.90 24.14
CA HIS A 244 -9.43 4.08 24.93
C HIS A 244 -10.74 4.81 25.28
N THR A 245 -10.98 4.97 26.58
CA THR A 245 -12.07 5.76 27.15
C THR A 245 -11.86 7.24 26.79
N PRO A 246 -12.88 8.00 26.33
CA PRO A 246 -12.70 9.43 26.10
C PRO A 246 -12.54 10.14 27.45
N ALA A 247 -11.41 10.82 27.63
CA ALA A 247 -11.16 11.65 28.79
C ALA A 247 -12.16 12.82 28.83
N SER A 248 -12.76 13.04 30.00
CA SER A 248 -13.68 14.12 30.33
C SER A 248 -13.10 15.50 29.97
N GLY A 249 -13.90 16.32 29.30
CA GLY A 249 -13.51 17.60 28.71
C GLY A 249 -12.93 18.63 29.69
N ARG A 250 -11.88 19.32 29.22
CA ARG A 250 -11.47 20.62 29.75
C ARG A 250 -11.99 21.71 28.81
N LYS A 251 -12.83 22.61 29.34
CA LYS A 251 -13.31 23.81 28.64
C LYS A 251 -12.13 24.77 28.43
N SER A 252 -11.89 25.15 27.17
CA SER A 252 -10.97 26.23 26.81
C SER A 252 -11.61 27.59 27.13
N HIS A 253 -10.83 28.47 27.75
CA HIS A 253 -11.18 29.86 28.04
C HIS A 253 -11.02 30.73 26.79
N SER A 254 -11.99 31.62 26.54
CA SER A 254 -11.90 32.70 25.55
C SER A 254 -11.41 34.00 26.23
N PRO A 255 -10.57 34.84 25.59
CA PRO A 255 -10.09 36.08 26.19
C PRO A 255 -11.00 37.28 25.91
N GLY A 256 -11.39 37.97 26.99
CA GLY A 256 -11.39 39.43 27.17
C GLY A 256 -12.13 40.34 26.18
N ALA A 257 -13.25 40.91 26.63
CA ALA A 257 -13.65 42.28 26.33
C ALA A 257 -14.01 42.99 27.65
N GLY A 258 -13.42 44.16 27.90
CA GLY A 258 -13.66 44.99 29.08
C GLY A 258 -14.92 45.88 28.96
N PRO A 259 -15.01 46.97 29.73
CA PRO A 259 -15.59 46.93 31.08
C PRO A 259 -16.79 47.88 31.22
N GLU A 260 -17.74 47.56 32.10
CA GLU A 260 -18.69 48.56 32.62
C GLU A 260 -18.89 48.46 34.13
N ARG A 261 -18.93 49.65 34.73
CA ARG A 261 -19.13 50.03 36.14
C ARG A 261 -20.51 49.52 36.63
N SER A 262 -20.88 49.35 37.91
CA SER A 262 -20.60 50.14 39.12
C SER A 262 -21.23 49.45 40.37
N VAL A 263 -20.60 49.66 41.54
CA VAL A 263 -21.17 49.87 42.91
C VAL A 263 -21.44 48.64 43.82
N PRO A 264 -21.20 48.77 45.17
CA PRO A 264 -20.70 47.68 46.03
C PRO A 264 -21.67 47.24 47.14
N GLY A 265 -21.32 46.14 47.84
CA GLY A 265 -21.87 45.87 49.17
C GLY A 265 -21.35 44.57 49.82
N GLY A 266 -20.76 44.69 51.00
CA GLY A 266 -20.84 43.67 52.05
C GLY A 266 -19.64 42.75 52.27
N VAL A 267 -18.94 42.98 53.39
CA VAL A 267 -17.91 42.15 54.06
C VAL A 267 -18.48 41.83 55.47
N PRO A 268 -17.94 40.94 56.34
CA PRO A 268 -17.22 39.64 56.22
C PRO A 268 -17.88 38.50 57.06
N GLY A 269 -17.26 37.30 57.09
CA GLY A 269 -17.43 36.39 58.22
C GLY A 269 -16.57 35.12 58.22
N ARG A 270 -15.44 35.17 58.97
CA ARG A 270 -14.70 34.12 59.74
C ARG A 270 -14.50 32.71 59.16
N GLN A 271 -13.25 32.25 58.94
CA GLN A 271 -12.30 31.65 59.92
C GLN A 271 -12.79 30.41 60.67
N GLY A 272 -12.04 29.32 60.54
CA GLY A 272 -12.16 28.10 61.33
C GLY A 272 -11.20 27.01 60.83
N ASP A 273 -9.96 27.08 61.28
CA ASP A 273 -8.90 26.06 61.12
C ASP A 273 -9.26 24.73 61.81
N GLY A 274 -8.63 23.64 61.37
CA GLY A 274 -8.78 22.33 62.01
C GLY A 274 -7.89 21.24 61.42
N GLN A 275 -6.60 21.34 61.73
CA GLN A 275 -5.53 20.37 61.52
C GLN A 275 -5.79 19.04 62.24
N GLY A 276 -5.27 17.92 61.70
CA GLY A 276 -5.27 16.62 62.37
C GLY A 276 -4.51 15.54 61.61
N ASP A 277 -3.19 15.54 61.75
CA ASP A 277 -2.26 14.48 61.33
C ASP A 277 -2.40 13.19 62.17
N ARG A 278 -2.06 12.03 61.57
CA ARG A 278 -1.15 10.96 62.10
C ARG A 278 -1.28 9.66 61.29
N GLU A 279 -0.19 9.26 60.62
CA GLU A 279 0.74 8.17 60.96
C GLU A 279 0.21 6.74 60.70
N MET A 280 0.72 6.08 59.65
CA MET A 280 1.84 5.10 59.63
C MET A 280 1.45 3.67 60.01
N GLY A 281 1.67 2.75 59.05
CA GLY A 281 1.71 1.30 59.26
C GLY A 281 2.30 0.61 58.03
N ARG A 282 3.55 0.18 58.13
CA ARG A 282 4.37 -0.48 57.11
C ARG A 282 4.75 -1.87 57.61
N TRP A 283 4.42 -2.95 56.87
CA TRP A 283 5.00 -4.32 56.91
C TRP A 283 4.57 -4.99 55.59
N GLY A 284 5.32 -5.78 54.81
CA GLY A 284 6.66 -6.35 54.89
C GLY A 284 6.86 -7.24 53.65
N ASP A 285 8.11 -7.38 53.21
CA ASP A 285 8.57 -8.03 51.96
C ASP A 285 8.48 -9.56 51.95
N ARG A 286 8.38 -10.16 50.74
CA ARG A 286 9.05 -11.42 50.38
C ARG A 286 9.45 -11.44 48.90
N GLU A 287 10.75 -11.37 48.66
CA GLU A 287 11.42 -11.83 47.44
C GLU A 287 11.70 -13.34 47.52
N ILE A 288 11.59 -14.04 46.39
CA ILE A 288 12.37 -15.24 46.08
C ILE A 288 12.81 -15.12 44.61
N GLY A 289 14.12 -15.08 44.37
CA GLY A 289 14.73 -15.22 43.06
C GLY A 289 15.63 -16.46 42.97
N CYS A 290 15.74 -17.05 41.78
CA CYS A 290 16.98 -17.38 41.04
C CYS A 290 16.70 -18.33 39.85
N GLY A 291 17.31 -18.04 38.68
CA GLY A 291 17.09 -18.60 37.32
C GLY A 291 17.56 -20.05 37.06
N PRO A 292 18.12 -20.45 35.89
CA PRO A 292 18.19 -19.85 34.55
C PRO A 292 17.68 -20.79 33.41
N SER A 293 17.79 -20.32 32.16
CA SER A 293 17.32 -20.87 30.87
C SER A 293 17.90 -22.22 30.42
N PRO A 294 17.31 -22.84 29.37
CA PRO A 294 18.08 -23.53 28.32
C PRO A 294 17.92 -22.90 26.92
N ARG A 295 19.04 -22.89 26.18
CA ARG A 295 19.18 -22.40 24.79
C ARG A 295 18.87 -23.49 23.75
N ARG A 296 18.25 -23.04 22.65
CA ARG A 296 18.44 -23.37 21.20
C ARG A 296 18.22 -24.79 20.65
N ILE A 297 17.33 -24.86 19.65
CA ILE A 297 17.60 -25.50 18.35
C ILE A 297 17.18 -24.52 17.23
N PRO A 298 18.03 -24.24 16.22
CA PRO A 298 17.71 -23.37 15.09
C PRO A 298 17.05 -24.16 13.95
N ARG A 299 15.91 -23.71 13.43
CA ARG A 299 15.36 -24.24 12.16
C ARG A 299 15.79 -23.37 10.99
N GLY A 300 16.76 -23.88 10.24
CA GLY A 300 16.74 -24.04 8.80
C GLY A 300 16.62 -22.80 7.91
N ARG A 301 17.73 -22.47 7.24
CA ARG A 301 17.79 -21.65 6.02
C ARG A 301 16.76 -22.16 5.00
N LYS A 302 15.91 -21.29 4.45
CA LYS A 302 15.24 -21.55 3.17
C LYS A 302 16.04 -20.86 2.07
N CYS A 303 16.47 -21.64 1.09
CA CYS A 303 17.16 -21.17 -0.09
C CYS A 303 16.22 -20.34 -0.99
N TYR A 304 16.79 -19.32 -1.60
CA TYR A 304 16.20 -18.49 -2.66
C TYR A 304 16.11 -19.25 -3.99
N GLY A 305 15.09 -18.96 -4.80
CA GLY A 305 14.98 -19.32 -6.21
C GLY A 305 13.53 -19.60 -6.66
N PRO A 306 13.08 -19.09 -7.81
CA PRO A 306 11.78 -19.47 -8.39
C PRO A 306 11.81 -20.95 -8.82
N PRO A 307 10.68 -21.68 -8.78
CA PRO A 307 10.66 -23.09 -9.15
C PRO A 307 10.92 -23.27 -10.65
N ALA A 308 11.99 -24.00 -10.97
CA ALA A 308 12.26 -24.48 -12.31
C ALA A 308 11.06 -25.28 -12.85
N ALA A 309 10.59 -24.89 -14.03
CA ALA A 309 9.59 -25.59 -14.81
C ALA A 309 9.99 -27.07 -14.98
N ARG A 310 9.19 -27.99 -14.45
CA ARG A 310 9.36 -29.42 -14.75
C ARG A 310 8.82 -29.71 -16.15
N CYS A 311 9.73 -29.80 -17.13
CA CYS A 311 9.47 -30.49 -18.39
C CYS A 311 9.03 -31.93 -18.11
N ARG A 312 7.83 -32.31 -18.56
CA ARG A 312 7.40 -33.71 -18.63
C ARG A 312 8.22 -34.41 -19.71
N ARG A 313 8.93 -35.48 -19.34
CA ARG A 313 9.41 -36.48 -20.32
C ARG A 313 8.20 -37.27 -20.80
N ILE A 314 7.93 -37.18 -22.10
CA ILE A 314 7.14 -38.15 -22.85
C ILE A 314 7.93 -39.45 -22.82
N GLY A 315 7.30 -40.51 -22.33
CA GLY A 315 7.83 -41.86 -22.39
C GLY A 315 7.43 -42.53 -23.69
N ASP A 316 8.31 -43.38 -24.19
CA ASP A 316 7.97 -44.56 -24.97
C ASP A 316 8.97 -45.66 -24.59
N PRO A 317 8.51 -46.91 -24.42
CA PRO A 317 9.34 -48.08 -24.65
C PRO A 317 8.92 -48.85 -25.92
N GLU A 318 9.96 -49.36 -26.58
CA GLU A 318 10.05 -50.25 -27.76
C GLU A 318 9.96 -49.60 -29.16
#